data_AF-A0A811VFE0-F1
#
_entry.id   AF-A0A811VFE0-F1
#
_cell.length_a   1.000
_cell.length_b   1.000
_cell.length_c   1.000
_cell.angle_alpha   90.00
_cell.angle_beta   90.00
_cell.angle_gamma   90.00
#
_symmetry.space_group_name_H-M   'P 1'
#
loop_
_entity.id
_entity.type
_entity.pdbx_description
1 polymer ?
#
loop_
_entity_poly.entity_id
_entity_poly.type
_entity_poly.pdbx_seq_one_letter_code
_entity_poly.pdbx_strand_id
1 'polypeptide(L)'
;MSQSEDIATDRLQSLIDTLRKASTTVHTKGSFSNCSSHFRGQRDHGAVEEFIHSIETYKEIEAISDEDALKGLSLLLHGMASTWWQGVRKEAKTWTDAIGLIREYFSPAKPPYQIYLEIFSRKQDERTAIDVFIYQKRALLAQLPAGRHDECAELDLIYGLLNIKYRRHIQRQDVQTFRQLLEQGRIIEHNNLEYDTQQLIQATKRQKRCSFCNFRGHNYEECRKRRNEGQGNKSRDGKSDAAASETKDEQ
;
A
#
# COMPACT_ATOMS: atom_id res chain seq x y z
N MET A 1 52.82 14.92 -56.45
CA MET A 1 51.75 15.29 -55.50
C MET A 1 50.76 14.15 -55.23
N SER A 2 50.61 13.16 -56.13
CA SER A 2 49.67 12.03 -55.96
C SER A 2 50.01 11.01 -54.85
N GLN A 3 51.30 10.76 -54.57
CA GLN A 3 51.68 9.67 -53.63
C GLN A 3 51.42 10.01 -52.15
N SER A 4 51.34 11.29 -51.79
CA SER A 4 51.11 11.71 -50.40
C SER A 4 49.64 11.68 -50.00
N GLU A 5 48.73 11.82 -50.97
CA GLU A 5 47.28 11.77 -50.74
C GLU A 5 46.79 10.32 -50.56
N ASP A 6 47.34 9.37 -51.33
CA ASP A 6 47.00 7.94 -51.19
C ASP A 6 47.44 7.33 -49.85
N ILE A 7 48.56 7.78 -49.29
CA ILE A 7 49.03 7.32 -47.97
C ILE A 7 48.13 7.85 -46.84
N ALA A 8 47.58 9.06 -47.01
CA ALA A 8 46.71 9.68 -46.02
C ALA A 8 45.32 9.03 -46.00
N THR A 9 44.78 8.66 -47.16
CA THR A 9 43.50 7.95 -47.28
C THR A 9 43.60 6.53 -46.72
N ASP A 10 44.66 5.79 -47.02
CA ASP A 10 44.87 4.43 -46.47
C ASP A 10 44.99 4.42 -44.93
N ARG A 11 45.69 5.43 -44.37
CA ARG A 11 45.78 5.59 -42.91
C ARG A 11 44.42 5.92 -42.29
N LEU A 12 43.64 6.79 -42.94
CA LEU A 12 42.30 7.13 -42.48
C LEU A 12 41.35 5.91 -42.57
N GLN A 13 41.41 5.13 -43.64
CA GLN A 13 40.67 3.88 -43.79
C GLN A 13 41.01 2.89 -42.67
N SER A 14 42.30 2.70 -42.37
CA SER A 14 42.73 1.80 -41.30
C SER A 14 42.29 2.26 -39.91
N LEU A 15 42.25 3.58 -39.66
CA LEU A 15 41.73 4.15 -38.41
C LEU A 15 40.20 3.97 -38.31
N ILE A 16 39.47 4.14 -39.40
CA ILE A 16 38.02 3.90 -39.45
C ILE A 16 37.71 2.42 -39.22
N ASP A 17 38.46 1.50 -39.80
CA ASP A 17 38.26 0.06 -39.58
C ASP A 17 38.67 -0.38 -38.18
N THR A 18 39.69 0.25 -37.59
CA THR A 18 40.08 0.04 -36.19
C THR A 18 39.02 0.60 -35.24
N LEU A 19 38.44 1.76 -35.53
CA LEU A 19 37.32 2.33 -34.78
C LEU A 19 36.03 1.52 -34.96
N ARG A 20 35.76 0.94 -36.13
CA ARG A 20 34.63 0.02 -36.34
C ARG A 20 34.82 -1.29 -35.57
N LYS A 21 36.04 -1.83 -35.52
CA LYS A 21 36.39 -3.00 -34.69
C LYS A 21 36.41 -2.68 -33.20
N ALA A 22 36.74 -1.45 -32.80
CA ALA A 22 36.62 -0.99 -31.41
C ALA A 22 35.19 -0.59 -31.03
N SER A 23 34.36 -0.27 -32.03
CA SER A 23 32.92 0.02 -31.93
C SER A 23 32.04 -1.21 -32.21
N THR A 24 32.62 -2.42 -32.18
CA THR A 24 31.89 -3.51 -31.56
C THR A 24 31.86 -3.18 -30.08
N THR A 25 30.87 -2.36 -29.74
CA THR A 25 30.36 -2.18 -28.40
C THR A 25 30.60 -3.48 -27.64
N VAL A 26 31.38 -3.39 -26.56
CA VAL A 26 31.26 -4.35 -25.48
C VAL A 26 29.80 -4.25 -25.08
N HIS A 27 28.94 -5.07 -25.69
CA HIS A 27 27.64 -5.37 -25.12
C HIS A 27 28.01 -5.93 -23.76
N THR A 28 27.94 -5.08 -22.73
CA THR A 28 27.97 -5.51 -21.36
C THR A 28 26.86 -6.54 -21.29
N LYS A 29 27.23 -7.82 -21.29
CA LYS A 29 26.27 -8.91 -21.19
C LYS A 29 25.40 -8.60 -19.98
N GLY A 30 24.09 -8.47 -20.20
CA GLY A 30 23.15 -8.22 -19.12
C GLY A 30 23.37 -9.26 -18.01
N SER A 31 23.32 -8.81 -16.77
CA SER A 31 23.57 -9.65 -15.59
C SER A 31 22.67 -9.23 -14.44
N PHE A 32 22.41 -10.17 -13.54
CA PHE A 32 21.60 -9.97 -12.35
C PHE A 32 22.31 -9.21 -11.21
N SER A 33 23.54 -8.72 -11.40
CA SER A 33 24.33 -8.06 -10.36
C SER A 33 23.66 -6.80 -9.77
N ASN A 34 22.87 -6.09 -10.57
CA ASN A 34 22.15 -4.88 -10.15
C ASN A 34 20.65 -5.10 -9.91
N CYS A 35 20.19 -6.36 -9.94
CA CYS A 35 18.80 -6.67 -9.67
C CYS A 35 18.50 -6.45 -8.18
N SER A 36 17.47 -5.66 -7.88
CA SER A 36 17.04 -5.37 -6.51
C SER A 36 16.16 -6.48 -5.90
N SER A 37 15.70 -7.42 -6.72
CA SER A 37 14.80 -8.49 -6.30
C SER A 37 15.59 -9.66 -5.70
N HIS A 38 15.16 -10.11 -4.53
CA HIS A 38 15.85 -11.15 -3.77
C HIS A 38 14.84 -12.08 -3.10
N PHE A 39 15.13 -13.38 -3.13
CA PHE A 39 14.27 -14.40 -2.53
C PHE A 39 14.96 -15.11 -1.38
N ARG A 40 14.30 -15.22 -0.22
CA ARG A 40 14.86 -15.82 1.00
C ARG A 40 14.37 -17.24 1.30
N GLY A 41 13.41 -17.74 0.53
CA GLY A 41 12.83 -19.08 0.71
C GLY A 41 11.50 -19.09 1.46
N GLN A 42 10.73 -18.00 1.41
CA GLN A 42 9.37 -17.98 1.94
C GLN A 42 8.52 -19.01 1.20
N ARG A 43 7.80 -19.86 1.94
CA ARG A 43 6.88 -20.87 1.36
C ARG A 43 5.49 -20.27 1.17
N ASP A 44 5.43 -19.23 0.36
CA ASP A 44 4.22 -18.48 0.08
C ASP A 44 4.10 -18.24 -1.43
N HIS A 45 2.92 -18.52 -1.98
CA HIS A 45 2.66 -18.38 -3.41
C HIS A 45 2.82 -16.94 -3.89
N GLY A 46 2.34 -15.97 -3.10
CA GLY A 46 2.43 -14.55 -3.45
C GLY A 46 3.90 -14.11 -3.56
N ALA A 47 4.69 -14.39 -2.53
CA ALA A 47 6.11 -14.04 -2.50
C ALA A 47 6.94 -14.72 -3.60
N VAL A 48 6.61 -15.97 -3.95
CA VAL A 48 7.31 -16.72 -5.02
C VAL A 48 6.99 -16.12 -6.40
N GLU A 49 5.72 -15.90 -6.72
CA GLU A 49 5.34 -15.34 -8.03
C GLU A 49 5.76 -13.87 -8.18
N GLU A 50 5.72 -13.07 -7.10
CA GLU A 50 6.24 -11.69 -7.11
C GLU A 50 7.74 -11.67 -7.46
N PHE A 51 8.52 -12.54 -6.82
CA PHE A 51 9.94 -12.69 -7.12
C PHE A 51 10.18 -13.12 -8.57
N ILE A 52 9.50 -14.18 -9.03
CA ILE A 52 9.66 -14.70 -10.39
C ILE A 52 9.30 -13.63 -11.44
N HIS A 53 8.16 -12.98 -11.28
CA HIS A 53 7.72 -11.92 -12.20
C HIS A 53 8.73 -10.77 -12.26
N SER A 54 9.29 -10.37 -11.10
CA SER A 54 10.28 -9.30 -11.03
C SER A 54 11.59 -9.67 -11.76
N ILE A 55 12.10 -10.89 -11.58
CA ILE A 55 13.35 -11.32 -12.23
C ILE A 55 13.17 -11.61 -13.72
N GLU A 56 12.00 -12.12 -14.14
CA GLU A 56 11.65 -12.30 -15.56
C GLU A 56 11.57 -10.94 -16.27
N THR A 57 10.87 -9.98 -15.67
CA THR A 57 10.79 -8.60 -16.18
C THR A 57 12.18 -7.97 -16.28
N TYR A 58 13.02 -8.11 -15.25
CA TYR A 58 14.39 -7.59 -15.28
C TYR A 58 15.24 -8.26 -16.35
N LYS A 59 15.13 -9.60 -16.49
CA LYS A 59 15.82 -10.38 -17.52
C LYS A 59 15.47 -9.90 -18.93
N GLU A 60 14.20 -9.56 -19.16
CA GLU A 60 13.72 -9.00 -20.43
C GLU A 60 14.29 -7.60 -20.70
N ILE A 61 14.23 -6.70 -19.71
CA ILE A 61 14.72 -5.32 -19.85
C ILE A 61 16.24 -5.28 -20.09
N GLU A 62 17.00 -6.07 -19.34
CA GLU A 62 18.46 -6.13 -19.45
C GLU A 62 18.95 -7.10 -20.55
N ALA A 63 18.04 -7.67 -21.34
CA ALA A 63 18.32 -8.60 -22.42
C ALA A 63 19.28 -9.75 -22.02
N ILE A 64 19.04 -10.34 -20.85
CA ILE A 64 19.89 -11.40 -20.30
C ILE A 64 19.52 -12.74 -20.97
N SER A 65 20.52 -13.45 -21.49
CA SER A 65 20.33 -14.78 -22.06
C SER A 65 19.88 -15.80 -21.01
N ASP A 66 19.17 -16.85 -21.38
CA ASP A 66 18.75 -17.90 -20.44
C ASP A 66 19.95 -18.58 -19.75
N GLU A 67 21.05 -18.74 -20.48
CA GLU A 67 22.30 -19.31 -19.95
C GLU A 67 22.95 -18.42 -18.89
N ASP A 68 23.03 -17.12 -19.16
CA ASP A 68 23.61 -16.16 -18.22
C ASP A 68 22.67 -15.92 -17.03
N ALA A 69 21.35 -15.94 -17.27
CA ALA A 69 20.34 -15.87 -16.23
C ALA A 69 20.45 -17.07 -15.27
N LEU A 70 20.57 -18.30 -15.80
CA LEU A 70 20.71 -19.50 -14.99
C LEU A 70 21.99 -19.47 -14.13
N LYS A 71 23.12 -18.99 -14.70
CA LYS A 71 24.38 -18.81 -13.95
C LYS A 71 24.25 -17.72 -12.87
N GLY A 72 23.53 -16.64 -13.17
CA GLY A 72 23.33 -15.51 -12.28
C GLY A 72 22.28 -15.73 -11.19
N LEU A 73 21.42 -16.74 -11.31
CA LEU A 73 20.29 -16.97 -10.39
C LEU A 73 20.71 -17.04 -8.93
N SER A 74 21.87 -17.63 -8.63
CA SER A 74 22.37 -17.74 -7.24
C SER A 74 22.64 -16.41 -6.57
N LEU A 75 22.83 -15.31 -7.32
CA LEU A 75 23.02 -13.96 -6.77
C LEU A 75 21.72 -13.40 -6.17
N LEU A 76 20.57 -13.92 -6.62
CA LEU A 76 19.25 -13.46 -6.22
C LEU A 76 18.70 -14.26 -5.03
N LEU A 77 19.29 -15.41 -4.72
CA LEU A 77 18.84 -16.33 -3.69
C LEU A 77 19.64 -16.14 -2.40
N HIS A 78 18.93 -15.89 -1.31
CA HIS A 78 19.48 -15.66 0.02
C HIS A 78 18.92 -16.66 1.04
N GLY A 79 19.58 -16.79 2.18
CA GLY A 79 19.09 -17.60 3.30
C GLY A 79 18.77 -19.06 2.92
N MET A 80 17.53 -19.50 3.19
CA MET A 80 17.11 -20.87 2.92
C MET A 80 17.09 -21.20 1.43
N ALA A 81 16.68 -20.24 0.59
CA ALA A 81 16.66 -20.43 -0.86
C ALA A 81 18.06 -20.67 -1.43
N SER A 82 19.07 -19.94 -0.93
CA SER A 82 20.47 -20.15 -1.33
C SER A 82 20.96 -21.55 -0.97
N THR A 83 20.66 -22.00 0.26
CA THR A 83 21.05 -23.33 0.75
C THR A 83 20.39 -24.44 -0.07
N TRP A 84 19.10 -24.30 -0.36
CA TRP A 84 18.35 -25.22 -1.21
C TRP A 84 18.93 -25.29 -2.62
N TRP A 85 19.22 -24.14 -3.24
CA TRP A 85 19.75 -24.08 -4.60
C TRP A 85 21.08 -24.80 -4.76
N GLN A 86 21.97 -24.75 -3.76
CA GLN A 86 23.22 -25.50 -3.81
C GLN A 86 23.02 -27.02 -3.95
N GLY A 87 21.92 -27.55 -3.40
CA GLY A 87 21.56 -28.96 -3.51
C GLY A 87 21.00 -29.35 -4.88
N VAL A 88 20.13 -28.51 -5.46
CA VAL A 88 19.35 -28.86 -6.65
C VAL A 88 19.84 -28.22 -7.96
N ARG A 89 20.79 -27.28 -7.92
CA ARG A 89 21.29 -26.54 -9.11
C ARG A 89 21.77 -27.42 -10.27
N LYS A 90 22.15 -28.67 -10.01
CA LYS A 90 22.59 -29.62 -11.05
C LYS A 90 21.41 -30.22 -11.83
N GLU A 91 20.21 -30.21 -11.26
CA GLU A 91 18.97 -30.72 -11.84
C GLU A 91 18.39 -29.72 -12.85
N ALA A 92 18.50 -28.41 -12.57
CA ALA A 92 18.10 -27.35 -13.50
C ALA A 92 19.06 -27.26 -14.70
N LYS A 93 18.59 -27.65 -15.90
CA LYS A 93 19.38 -27.55 -17.14
C LYS A 93 19.09 -26.29 -17.92
N THR A 94 17.87 -25.79 -17.83
CA THR A 94 17.40 -24.57 -18.49
C THR A 94 16.93 -23.55 -17.45
N TRP A 95 16.80 -22.30 -17.88
CA TRP A 95 16.18 -21.25 -17.07
C TRP A 95 14.76 -21.64 -16.64
N THR A 96 13.97 -22.19 -17.57
CA THR A 96 12.61 -22.67 -17.32
C THR A 96 12.57 -23.76 -16.25
N ASP A 97 13.52 -24.71 -16.26
CA ASP A 97 13.61 -25.75 -15.22
C ASP A 97 13.88 -25.14 -13.85
N ALA A 98 14.78 -24.15 -13.78
CA ALA A 98 15.11 -23.48 -12.53
C ALA A 98 13.90 -22.76 -11.93
N ILE A 99 13.15 -22.01 -12.75
CA ILE A 99 11.92 -21.35 -12.32
C ILE A 99 10.86 -22.39 -11.91
N GLY A 100 10.74 -23.50 -12.66
CA GLY A 100 9.86 -24.61 -12.33
C GLY A 100 10.16 -25.22 -10.96
N LEU A 101 11.44 -25.49 -10.66
CA LEU A 101 11.88 -26.02 -9.37
C LEU A 101 11.60 -25.05 -8.21
N ILE A 102 11.77 -23.74 -8.43
CA ILE A 102 11.44 -22.72 -7.42
C ILE A 102 9.94 -22.78 -7.10
N ARG A 103 9.08 -22.81 -8.13
CA ARG A 103 7.63 -22.93 -7.95
C ARG A 103 7.27 -24.21 -7.23
N GLU A 104 7.76 -25.37 -7.68
CA GLU A 104 7.44 -26.66 -7.08
C GLU A 104 7.81 -26.74 -5.59
N TYR A 105 8.99 -26.24 -5.23
CA TYR A 105 9.50 -26.39 -3.87
C TYR A 105 8.91 -25.36 -2.89
N PHE A 106 8.85 -24.09 -3.29
CA PHE A 106 8.44 -22.99 -2.41
C PHE A 106 6.97 -22.61 -2.55
N SER A 107 6.33 -22.92 -3.67
CA SER A 107 4.91 -22.66 -3.92
C SER A 107 4.22 -23.87 -4.55
N PRO A 108 4.20 -25.04 -3.87
CA PRO A 108 3.47 -26.18 -4.38
C PRO A 108 2.01 -25.78 -4.61
N ALA A 109 1.52 -26.04 -5.83
CA ALA A 109 0.20 -25.62 -6.26
C ALA A 109 -0.85 -26.13 -5.27
N LYS A 110 -1.55 -25.22 -4.60
CA LYS A 110 -2.66 -25.60 -3.74
C LYS A 110 -3.74 -26.26 -4.59
N PRO A 111 -4.23 -27.45 -4.22
CA PRO A 111 -5.33 -28.05 -4.95
C PRO A 111 -6.56 -27.14 -4.84
N PRO A 112 -7.41 -27.07 -5.88
CA PRO A 112 -8.49 -26.09 -5.95
C PRO A 112 -9.44 -26.05 -4.75
N TYR A 113 -9.73 -27.19 -4.13
CA TYR A 113 -10.60 -27.24 -2.95
C TYR A 113 -10.01 -26.47 -1.76
N GLN A 114 -8.68 -26.44 -1.59
CA GLN A 114 -8.04 -25.64 -0.54
C GLN A 114 -8.14 -24.15 -0.84
N ILE A 115 -7.99 -23.77 -2.12
CA ILE A 115 -8.15 -22.38 -2.56
C ILE A 115 -9.58 -21.90 -2.27
N TYR A 116 -10.60 -22.71 -2.57
CA TYR A 116 -11.98 -22.36 -2.22
C TYR A 116 -12.18 -22.21 -0.71
N LEU A 117 -11.66 -23.13 0.10
CA LEU A 117 -11.72 -23.00 1.57
C LEU A 117 -11.09 -21.69 2.03
N GLU A 118 -9.96 -21.30 1.45
CA GLU A 118 -9.28 -20.04 1.76
C GLU A 118 -10.08 -18.81 1.31
N ILE A 119 -10.65 -18.83 0.10
CA ILE A 119 -11.55 -17.79 -0.41
C ILE A 119 -12.72 -17.58 0.54
N PHE A 120 -13.39 -18.65 1.01
CA PHE A 120 -14.57 -18.52 1.86
C PHE A 120 -14.26 -18.39 3.36
N SER A 121 -13.01 -18.63 3.79
CA SER A 121 -12.61 -18.62 5.20
C SER A 121 -12.83 -17.27 5.89
N ARG A 122 -12.69 -16.16 5.16
CA ARG A 122 -12.75 -14.80 5.70
C ARG A 122 -13.65 -13.90 4.85
N LYS A 123 -14.66 -13.34 5.51
CA LYS A 123 -15.47 -12.24 4.99
C LYS A 123 -14.74 -10.92 5.18
N GLN A 124 -15.14 -9.89 4.44
CA GLN A 124 -14.60 -8.54 4.59
C GLN A 124 -15.02 -7.96 5.95
N ASP A 125 -14.03 -7.55 6.75
CA ASP A 125 -14.29 -6.85 8.00
C ASP A 125 -14.72 -5.39 7.77
N GLU A 126 -15.04 -4.68 8.85
CA GLU A 126 -15.51 -3.30 8.75
C GLU A 126 -14.42 -2.29 8.37
N ARG A 127 -13.14 -2.62 8.63
CA ARG A 127 -12.01 -1.69 8.47
C ARG A 127 -11.31 -1.84 7.13
N THR A 128 -11.42 -3.00 6.51
CA THR A 128 -10.78 -3.33 5.24
C THR A 128 -11.51 -2.63 4.11
N ALA A 129 -10.78 -1.77 3.40
CA ALA A 129 -11.27 -1.10 2.19
C ALA A 129 -11.60 -2.12 1.08
N ILE A 130 -12.52 -1.76 0.19
CA ILE A 130 -12.99 -2.64 -0.87
C ILE A 130 -11.86 -3.07 -1.81
N ASP A 131 -10.97 -2.14 -2.16
CA ASP A 131 -9.83 -2.41 -3.03
C ASP A 131 -8.93 -3.51 -2.49
N VAL A 132 -8.56 -3.41 -1.21
CA VAL A 132 -7.68 -4.39 -0.53
C VAL A 132 -8.35 -5.75 -0.50
N PHE A 133 -9.64 -5.80 -0.14
CA PHE A 133 -10.39 -7.05 -0.06
C PHE A 133 -10.51 -7.74 -1.43
N ILE A 134 -10.90 -6.99 -2.47
CA ILE A 134 -11.06 -7.53 -3.82
C ILE A 134 -9.72 -7.99 -4.39
N TYR A 135 -8.64 -7.23 -4.21
CA TYR A 135 -7.30 -7.62 -4.65
C TYR A 135 -6.87 -8.96 -4.02
N GLN A 136 -7.05 -9.11 -2.71
CA GLN A 136 -6.71 -10.36 -2.01
C GLN A 136 -7.53 -11.55 -2.49
N LYS A 137 -8.83 -11.37 -2.74
CA LYS A 137 -9.68 -12.46 -3.26
C LYS A 137 -9.35 -12.82 -4.70
N ARG A 138 -9.08 -11.84 -5.56
CA ARG A 138 -8.65 -12.07 -6.94
C ARG A 138 -7.31 -12.77 -7.02
N ALA A 139 -6.38 -12.48 -6.11
CA ALA A 139 -5.11 -13.19 -6.02
C ALA A 139 -5.28 -14.69 -5.69
N LEU A 140 -6.31 -15.06 -4.92
CA LEU A 140 -6.65 -16.47 -4.67
C LEU A 140 -7.34 -17.10 -5.88
N LEU A 141 -8.29 -16.40 -6.52
CA LEU A 141 -8.97 -16.89 -7.71
C LEU A 141 -8.01 -17.18 -8.87
N ALA A 142 -6.97 -16.35 -9.03
CA ALA A 142 -5.93 -16.53 -10.05
C ALA A 142 -5.11 -17.82 -9.87
N GLN A 143 -5.12 -18.45 -8.69
CA GLN A 143 -4.47 -19.74 -8.44
C GLN A 143 -5.32 -20.92 -8.92
N LEU A 144 -6.59 -20.70 -9.26
CA LEU A 144 -7.43 -21.73 -9.86
C LEU A 144 -7.05 -21.95 -11.32
N PRO A 145 -7.29 -23.16 -11.88
CA PRO A 145 -7.08 -23.41 -13.30
C PRO A 145 -7.77 -22.37 -14.19
N ALA A 146 -7.05 -21.85 -15.19
CA ALA A 146 -7.55 -20.85 -16.11
C ALA A 146 -8.82 -21.32 -16.84
N GLY A 147 -9.75 -20.40 -17.09
CA GLY A 147 -11.02 -20.68 -17.77
C GLY A 147 -12.05 -21.45 -16.93
N ARG A 148 -11.77 -21.71 -15.64
CA ARG A 148 -12.73 -22.37 -14.76
C ARG A 148 -13.94 -21.51 -14.41
N HIS A 149 -13.72 -20.21 -14.21
CA HIS A 149 -14.75 -19.23 -13.89
C HIS A 149 -14.64 -18.05 -14.85
N ASP A 150 -15.78 -17.47 -15.22
CA ASP A 150 -15.82 -16.15 -15.82
C ASP A 150 -15.91 -15.08 -14.71
N GLU A 151 -15.74 -13.81 -15.09
CA GLU A 151 -15.76 -12.70 -14.13
C GLU A 151 -17.09 -12.60 -13.37
N CYS A 152 -18.20 -13.01 -14.00
CA CYS A 152 -19.53 -13.00 -13.38
C CYS A 152 -19.62 -14.05 -12.26
N ALA A 153 -19.17 -15.28 -12.51
CA ALA A 153 -19.10 -16.32 -11.50
C ALA A 153 -18.15 -15.92 -10.37
N GLU A 154 -16.99 -15.35 -10.67
CA GLU A 154 -16.05 -14.84 -9.65
C GLU A 154 -16.68 -13.76 -8.76
N LEU A 155 -17.47 -12.84 -9.34
CA LEU A 155 -18.24 -11.86 -8.60
C LEU A 155 -19.28 -12.52 -7.68
N ASP A 156 -19.96 -13.58 -8.12
CA ASP A 156 -20.90 -14.32 -7.27
C ASP A 156 -20.21 -14.96 -6.06
N LEU A 157 -19.01 -15.54 -6.27
CA LEU A 157 -18.22 -16.12 -5.19
C LEU A 157 -17.83 -15.07 -4.14
N ILE A 158 -17.49 -13.85 -4.57
CA ILE A 158 -16.99 -12.79 -3.69
C ILE A 158 -18.11 -11.95 -3.08
N TYR A 159 -19.22 -11.71 -3.79
CA TYR A 159 -20.27 -10.78 -3.36
C TYR A 159 -20.84 -11.14 -1.99
N GLY A 160 -21.07 -12.44 -1.72
CA GLY A 160 -21.54 -12.91 -0.41
C GLY A 160 -20.57 -12.68 0.75
N LEU A 161 -19.30 -12.43 0.44
CA LEU A 161 -18.23 -12.18 1.40
C LEU A 161 -18.01 -10.70 1.70
N LEU A 162 -18.58 -9.80 0.88
CA LEU A 162 -18.49 -8.35 1.08
C LEU A 162 -19.16 -7.93 2.39
N ASN A 163 -18.61 -6.89 3.01
CA ASN A 163 -19.20 -6.33 4.21
C ASN A 163 -20.58 -5.74 3.90
N ILE A 164 -21.50 -5.82 4.86
CA ILE A 164 -22.87 -5.32 4.69
C ILE A 164 -22.91 -3.81 4.36
N LYS A 165 -21.89 -3.04 4.78
CA LYS A 165 -21.76 -1.61 4.46
C LYS A 165 -21.68 -1.34 2.95
N TYR A 166 -21.25 -2.30 2.13
CA TYR A 166 -21.28 -2.17 0.67
C TYR A 166 -22.56 -2.76 0.08
N ARG A 167 -22.95 -3.98 0.50
CA ARG A 167 -24.12 -4.69 -0.05
C ARG A 167 -25.45 -3.97 0.15
N ARG A 168 -25.55 -3.05 1.12
CA ARG A 168 -26.73 -2.18 1.29
C ARG A 168 -26.90 -1.15 0.18
N HIS A 169 -25.83 -0.79 -0.51
CA HIS A 169 -25.82 0.23 -1.56
C HIS A 169 -25.56 -0.37 -2.95
N ILE A 170 -24.86 -1.51 -3.03
CA ILE A 170 -24.50 -2.19 -4.27
C ILE A 170 -25.33 -3.46 -4.40
N GLN A 171 -26.33 -3.48 -5.27
CA GLN A 171 -27.06 -4.72 -5.57
C GLN A 171 -26.23 -5.61 -6.48
N ARG A 172 -26.30 -6.94 -6.29
CA ARG A 172 -25.51 -7.88 -7.10
C ARG A 172 -25.77 -7.73 -8.60
N GLN A 173 -27.03 -7.53 -8.98
CA GLN A 173 -27.48 -7.43 -10.37
C GLN A 173 -26.96 -6.18 -11.11
N ASP A 174 -26.59 -5.13 -10.38
CA ASP A 174 -26.16 -3.85 -10.96
C ASP A 174 -24.68 -3.86 -11.36
N VAL A 175 -23.97 -4.94 -11.07
CA VAL A 175 -22.51 -5.02 -11.23
C VAL A 175 -22.15 -6.25 -12.04
N GLN A 176 -21.46 -6.05 -13.16
CA GLN A 176 -21.05 -7.12 -14.08
C GLN A 176 -19.53 -7.32 -14.10
N THR A 177 -18.77 -6.36 -13.58
CA THR A 177 -17.29 -6.40 -13.58
C THR A 177 -16.73 -5.96 -12.22
N PHE A 178 -15.54 -6.43 -11.87
CA PHE A 178 -14.83 -5.96 -10.67
C PHE A 178 -14.57 -4.46 -10.71
N ARG A 179 -14.36 -3.89 -11.90
CA ARG A 179 -14.18 -2.45 -12.07
C ARG A 179 -15.39 -1.67 -11.54
N GLN A 180 -16.60 -2.07 -11.95
CA GLN A 180 -17.84 -1.43 -11.49
C GLN A 180 -18.04 -1.60 -9.98
N LEU A 181 -17.72 -2.79 -9.44
CA LEU A 181 -17.79 -3.04 -8.00
C LEU A 181 -16.88 -2.09 -7.21
N LEU A 182 -15.64 -1.95 -7.66
CA LEU A 182 -14.64 -1.10 -7.02
C LEU A 182 -15.02 0.38 -7.11
N GLU A 183 -15.49 0.84 -8.27
CA GLU A 183 -15.93 2.22 -8.46
C GLU A 183 -17.06 2.60 -7.50
N GLN A 184 -18.12 1.79 -7.42
CA GLN A 184 -19.20 2.03 -6.48
C GLN A 184 -18.74 1.93 -5.02
N GLY A 185 -17.87 0.97 -4.70
CA GLY A 185 -17.33 0.80 -3.36
C GLY A 185 -16.52 2.00 -2.88
N ARG A 186 -15.69 2.58 -3.74
CA ARG A 186 -14.90 3.79 -3.44
C ARG A 186 -15.81 5.00 -3.19
N ILE A 187 -16.88 5.16 -3.95
CA ILE A 187 -17.87 6.22 -3.73
C ILE A 187 -18.52 6.07 -2.35
N ILE A 188 -18.89 4.85 -1.95
CA ILE A 188 -19.47 4.57 -0.63
C ILE A 188 -18.48 4.89 0.48
N GLU A 189 -17.21 4.49 0.35
CA GLU A 189 -16.16 4.80 1.32
C GLU A 189 -15.96 6.29 1.46
N HIS A 190 -15.89 7.02 0.35
CA HIS A 190 -15.77 8.47 0.35
C HIS A 190 -16.95 9.14 1.07
N ASN A 191 -18.19 8.77 0.73
CA ASN A 191 -19.38 9.33 1.34
C ASN A 191 -19.47 9.03 2.86
N ASN A 192 -19.06 7.83 3.28
CA ASN A 192 -19.02 7.47 4.69
C ASN A 192 -17.98 8.29 5.46
N LEU A 193 -16.80 8.51 4.88
CA LEU A 193 -15.77 9.36 5.47
C LEU A 193 -16.25 10.81 5.63
N GLU A 194 -16.93 11.36 4.62
CA GLU A 194 -17.53 12.69 4.71
C GLU A 194 -18.60 12.77 5.80
N TYR A 195 -19.48 11.77 5.87
CA TYR A 195 -20.54 11.69 6.87
C TYR A 195 -19.98 11.60 8.29
N ASP A 196 -19.00 10.73 8.53
CA ASP A 196 -18.35 10.56 9.83
C ASP A 196 -17.63 11.85 10.25
N THR A 197 -16.97 12.53 9.30
CA THR A 197 -16.33 13.83 9.54
C THR A 197 -17.37 14.89 9.94
N GLN A 198 -18.50 14.96 9.24
CA GLN A 198 -19.58 15.87 9.58
C GLN A 198 -20.19 15.55 10.95
N GLN A 199 -20.37 14.28 11.28
CA GLN A 199 -20.84 13.84 12.60
C GLN A 199 -19.87 14.26 13.71
N LEU A 200 -18.57 14.09 13.52
CA LEU A 200 -17.55 14.52 14.48
C LEU A 200 -17.55 16.04 14.67
N ILE A 201 -17.70 16.82 13.59
CA ILE A 201 -17.85 18.28 13.65
C ILE A 201 -19.13 18.67 14.39
N GLN A 202 -20.24 17.95 14.19
CA GLN A 202 -21.48 18.20 14.91
C GLN A 202 -21.40 17.78 16.38
N ALA A 203 -20.71 16.68 16.70
CA ALA A 203 -20.48 16.23 18.06
C ALA A 203 -19.60 17.22 18.85
N THR A 204 -18.55 17.76 18.22
CA THR A 204 -17.71 18.81 18.83
C THR A 204 -18.45 20.16 18.98
N LYS A 205 -19.38 20.47 18.07
CA LYS A 205 -20.29 21.63 18.22
C LYS A 205 -21.37 21.41 19.28
N ARG A 206 -21.80 20.17 19.51
CA ARG A 206 -22.81 19.83 20.53
C ARG A 206 -22.17 19.85 21.92
N GLN A 207 -22.38 21.01 22.57
CA GLN A 207 -22.31 21.31 24.01
C GLN A 207 -20.98 21.79 24.56
N LYS A 208 -20.69 23.08 24.31
CA LYS A 208 -19.97 23.88 25.32
C LYS A 208 -20.82 23.89 26.60
N ARG A 209 -20.34 23.18 27.62
CA ARG A 209 -20.84 23.30 29.00
C ARG A 209 -20.01 24.37 29.69
N CYS A 210 -20.68 25.21 30.46
CA CYS A 210 -19.98 26.17 31.28
C CYS A 210 -19.17 25.43 32.35
N SER A 211 -17.86 25.65 32.44
CA SER A 211 -17.01 25.00 33.44
C SER A 211 -17.31 25.44 34.89
N PHE A 212 -18.08 26.52 35.07
CA PHE A 212 -18.47 27.03 36.38
C PHE A 212 -19.78 26.42 36.89
N CYS A 213 -20.85 26.49 36.09
CA CYS A 213 -22.19 26.06 36.52
C CYS A 213 -22.63 24.72 35.89
N ASN A 214 -21.82 24.15 35.00
CA ASN A 214 -22.04 22.89 34.29
C ASN A 214 -23.31 22.83 33.42
N PHE A 215 -23.98 23.97 33.22
CA PHE A 215 -25.12 24.11 32.33
C PHE A 215 -24.70 24.25 30.87
N ARG A 216 -25.55 23.76 29.97
CA ARG A 216 -25.37 23.81 28.51
C ARG A 216 -25.77 25.20 27.97
N GLY A 217 -25.16 25.61 26.86
CA GLY A 217 -25.61 26.79 26.09
C GLY A 217 -24.84 28.10 26.35
N HIS A 218 -23.79 28.06 27.18
CA HIS A 218 -22.86 29.19 27.38
C HIS A 218 -21.52 28.67 27.92
N ASN A 219 -20.44 29.46 27.79
CA ASN A 219 -19.12 29.11 28.32
C ASN A 219 -18.84 29.78 29.69
N TYR A 220 -17.64 29.56 30.25
CA TYR A 220 -17.22 30.16 31.52
C TYR A 220 -17.31 31.70 31.54
N GLU A 221 -16.91 32.34 30.44
CA GLU A 221 -16.87 33.79 30.31
C GLU A 221 -18.27 34.41 30.31
N GLU A 222 -19.19 33.75 29.62
CA GLU A 222 -20.59 34.11 29.45
C GLU A 222 -21.49 33.71 30.64
N CYS A 223 -20.92 33.11 31.70
CA CYS A 223 -21.70 32.59 32.81
C CYS A 223 -22.34 33.67 33.68
N ARG A 224 -23.67 33.79 33.59
CA ARG A 224 -24.47 34.71 34.40
C ARG A 224 -24.35 34.46 35.90
N LYS A 225 -24.33 33.18 36.33
CA LYS A 225 -24.18 32.81 37.75
C LYS A 225 -22.85 33.30 38.33
N ARG A 226 -21.75 33.12 37.59
CA ARG A 226 -20.41 33.62 37.94
C ARG A 226 -20.35 35.14 38.02
N ARG A 227 -20.93 35.84 37.03
CA ARG A 227 -20.96 37.31 37.00
C ARG A 227 -21.68 37.89 38.21
N ASN A 228 -22.75 37.24 38.67
CA ASN A 228 -23.49 37.66 39.86
C ASN A 228 -22.72 37.38 41.16
N GLU A 229 -22.04 36.25 41.28
CA GLU A 229 -21.23 35.93 42.48
C GLU A 229 -19.97 36.82 42.58
N GLY A 230 -19.35 37.16 41.46
CA GLY A 230 -18.20 38.10 41.42
C GLY A 230 -18.57 39.55 41.76
N GLN A 231 -19.84 39.95 41.59
CA GLN A 231 -20.33 41.28 41.98
C GLN A 231 -20.82 41.31 43.43
N GLY A 232 -21.30 40.20 43.98
CA GLY A 232 -21.73 40.09 45.38
C GLY A 232 -20.60 40.24 46.41
N ASN A 233 -19.33 40.09 45.98
CA ASN A 233 -18.17 40.20 46.87
C ASN A 233 -17.45 41.58 46.82
N LYS A 234 -17.99 42.57 46.08
CA LYS A 234 -17.47 43.95 46.07
C LYS A 234 -18.23 44.94 46.95
N SER A 235 -19.25 44.48 47.68
CA SER A 235 -20.14 45.35 48.47
C SER A 235 -20.00 45.20 50.00
N ARG A 236 -18.97 44.48 50.48
CA ARG A 236 -18.86 44.09 51.90
C ARG A 236 -17.50 44.34 52.55
N ASP A 237 -16.75 45.35 52.12
CA ASP A 237 -15.63 45.87 52.92
C ASP A 237 -15.62 47.40 52.85
N GLY A 238 -15.92 48.03 53.99
CA GLY A 238 -15.81 49.48 54.15
C GLY A 238 -16.73 50.12 55.18
N LYS A 239 -16.85 49.59 56.40
CA LYS A 239 -17.29 50.41 57.56
C LYS A 239 -16.75 49.89 58.90
N SER A 240 -15.68 50.55 59.38
CA SER A 240 -15.24 50.71 60.77
C SER A 240 -13.88 51.46 60.72
N ASP A 241 -13.48 52.42 61.53
CA ASP A 241 -14.05 53.31 62.55
C ASP A 241 -12.92 54.31 62.84
N ALA A 242 -13.23 55.58 63.10
CA ALA A 242 -12.38 56.52 63.84
C ALA A 242 -13.27 57.70 64.25
N ALA A 243 -13.82 57.68 65.46
CA ALA A 243 -13.21 58.14 66.71
C ALA A 243 -13.54 59.62 66.99
N ALA A 244 -14.07 59.82 68.19
CA ALA A 244 -14.55 61.05 68.79
C ALA A 244 -13.49 62.15 68.93
N SER A 245 -13.94 63.40 68.91
CA SER A 245 -13.59 64.39 69.94
C SER A 245 -14.53 65.59 69.92
N GLU A 246 -15.02 65.93 71.11
CA GLU A 246 -15.76 67.11 71.49
C GLU A 246 -15.07 68.42 71.09
N THR A 247 -15.84 69.48 70.86
CA THR A 247 -15.77 70.73 71.66
C THR A 247 -17.00 71.60 71.43
N LYS A 248 -17.55 72.06 72.55
CA LYS A 248 -18.50 73.18 72.69
C LYS A 248 -17.85 74.48 72.22
N ASP A 249 -18.63 75.42 71.71
CA ASP A 249 -18.99 76.62 72.51
C ASP A 249 -19.95 77.56 71.76
N GLU A 250 -20.81 78.15 72.57
CA GLU A 250 -21.82 79.17 72.29
C GLU A 250 -21.18 80.52 71.91
N GLN A 251 -21.72 81.18 70.88
CA GLN A 251 -22.44 82.46 70.97
C GLN A 251 -22.96 82.89 69.59
#